data_AF-A0A538RUQ2-F1
#
_entry.id   AF-A0A538RUQ2-F1
#
_cell.length_a   1.000
_cell.length_b   1.000
_cell.length_c   1.000
_cell.angle_alpha   90.00
_cell.angle_beta   90.00
_cell.angle_gamma   90.00
#
_symmetry.space_group_name_H-M   'P 1'
#
loop_
_entity.id
_entity.type
_entity.pdbx_description
1 polymer ?
#
loop_
_entity_poly.entity_id
_entity_poly.type
_entity_poly.pdbx_seq_one_letter_code
_entity_poly.pdbx_strand_id
1 'polypeptide(L)'
;MLRTRLWMGTLLVGLTLGVLLVDNGLAPWFPFLFVLVLVLTLLACHELLQLAATIARPGRWLCYVGVVLLATVNWIPHVVSRLKGMPGAAENLVCWQWITAAFVLVLLAAFLAEMATFQGPGESVKRIAVTVWLVAYLGLLPSFLAQLRWLPDAEHWDERGSGRRATLALAMAIFVPKCCDIGAYFTGRYFGKHSMAPVLSPRKTWEGAAGGLAASVAAALILEGLDPVRAWAGTRHSGHAGRSGGIPDQARLPAKGCLAGHARLWWRSRCRGFHFVCGSRGLFWIDSPMSSDATLTLTLDSRDEAVLLFGNRDQYLRLIRDALEVRIIARGNVIQIEGPDERVAEAERVFAQLRKMLQHQGRLTPEDVRTVLEIVGQGNEAALPQGLTFVEGSRHVRPRTDGQARYVRAMRESDLTLCIGPGGTGKTFLAVAIAVSMLRQAQVKKIALVRPAVEAGERLGFLPGDIAAKVNPYLRPLFDALNDMMEPDQVKRYMESDIIEIVPLAYMRGRTLNQAVIILDEGQNTTVPQMKMFLTRMGNGSKIIVTGDVTQIDLPKPTRSGLIDAVQRLRDIPHIAIVYLDESDIVRHPLVQRIVRAYEDEKPRRKKE
;
A
#
# COMPACT_ATOMS: atom_id res chain seq x y z
N MET A 1 -12.73 15.56 3.71
CA MET A 1 -13.50 14.33 3.97
C MET A 1 -14.83 14.56 4.68
N LEU A 2 -14.90 15.35 5.77
CA LEU A 2 -16.18 15.57 6.49
C LEU A 2 -17.25 16.24 5.61
N ARG A 3 -16.85 17.29 4.87
CA ARG A 3 -17.71 18.02 3.93
C ARG A 3 -18.28 17.09 2.86
N THR A 4 -17.45 16.25 2.23
CA THR A 4 -17.89 15.29 1.21
C THR A 4 -18.85 14.23 1.76
N ARG A 5 -18.64 13.72 2.99
CA ARG A 5 -19.56 12.76 3.62
C ARG A 5 -20.91 13.37 3.98
N LEU A 6 -20.92 14.62 4.45
CA LEU A 6 -22.16 15.35 4.72
C LEU A 6 -22.93 15.61 3.41
N TRP A 7 -22.26 16.07 2.36
CA TRP A 7 -22.88 16.29 1.04
C TRP A 7 -23.46 15.00 0.44
N MET A 8 -22.71 13.90 0.45
CA MET A 8 -23.24 12.60 -0.01
C MET A 8 -24.42 12.13 0.85
N GLY A 9 -24.36 12.31 2.17
CA GLY A 9 -25.43 11.94 3.08
C GLY A 9 -26.71 12.74 2.83
N THR A 10 -26.61 14.05 2.67
CA THR A 10 -27.74 14.94 2.37
C THR A 10 -28.32 14.64 0.99
N LEU A 11 -27.47 14.38 -0.02
CA LEU A 11 -27.92 14.02 -1.36
C LEU A 11 -28.67 12.68 -1.35
N LEU A 12 -28.15 11.66 -0.66
CA LEU A 12 -28.83 10.37 -0.52
C LEU A 12 -30.18 10.51 0.19
N VAL A 13 -30.23 11.26 1.30
CA VAL A 13 -31.48 11.52 2.03
C VAL A 13 -32.49 12.26 1.16
N GLY A 14 -32.06 13.29 0.42
CA GLY A 14 -32.91 14.02 -0.51
C GLY A 14 -33.46 13.14 -1.64
N LEU A 15 -32.62 12.25 -2.18
CA LEU A 15 -33.00 11.30 -3.22
C LEU A 15 -34.00 10.27 -2.68
N THR A 16 -33.76 9.71 -1.49
CA THR A 16 -34.70 8.80 -0.81
C THR A 16 -36.04 9.47 -0.53
N LEU A 17 -36.04 10.70 0.01
CA LEU A 17 -37.26 11.46 0.25
C LEU A 17 -38.02 11.75 -1.05
N GLY A 18 -37.28 12.12 -2.11
CA GLY A 18 -37.84 12.34 -3.44
C GLY A 18 -38.52 11.08 -3.99
N VAL A 19 -37.89 9.92 -3.85
CA VAL A 19 -38.51 8.63 -4.21
C VAL A 19 -39.77 8.39 -3.38
N LEU A 20 -39.71 8.49 -2.04
CA LEU A 20 -40.87 8.22 -1.19
C LEU A 20 -42.07 9.15 -1.48
N LEU A 21 -41.83 10.40 -1.85
CA LEU A 21 -42.89 11.37 -2.15
C LEU A 21 -43.45 11.22 -3.59
N VAL A 22 -42.58 11.11 -4.59
CA VAL A 22 -42.97 11.11 -6.00
C VAL A 22 -43.47 9.74 -6.45
N ASP A 23 -42.83 8.64 -6.03
CA ASP A 23 -43.30 7.30 -6.39
C ASP A 23 -44.65 6.97 -5.76
N ASN A 24 -45.01 7.61 -4.65
CA ASN A 24 -46.35 7.43 -4.09
C ASN A 24 -47.44 8.01 -4.99
N GLY A 25 -47.14 9.06 -5.76
CA GLY A 25 -48.03 9.59 -6.80
C GLY A 25 -48.07 8.75 -8.09
N LEU A 26 -47.09 7.85 -8.27
CA LEU A 26 -46.97 6.96 -9.44
C LEU A 26 -47.24 5.49 -9.09
N ALA A 27 -47.96 5.26 -7.99
CA ALA A 27 -48.48 3.94 -7.66
C ALA A 27 -49.32 3.40 -8.84
N PRO A 28 -49.20 2.11 -9.22
CA PRO A 28 -48.49 1.02 -8.55
C PRO A 28 -47.11 0.66 -9.15
N TRP A 29 -46.54 1.49 -10.03
CA TRP A 29 -45.37 1.11 -10.85
C TRP A 29 -44.01 1.43 -10.19
N PHE A 30 -43.96 2.46 -9.35
CA PHE A 30 -42.78 2.88 -8.57
C PHE A 30 -41.46 2.94 -9.39
N PRO A 31 -41.44 3.67 -10.52
CA PRO A 31 -40.32 3.67 -11.46
C PRO A 31 -39.06 4.32 -10.87
N PHE A 32 -39.17 5.30 -9.98
CA PHE A 32 -38.00 6.00 -9.44
C PHE A 32 -37.23 5.15 -8.43
N LEU A 33 -37.92 4.38 -7.60
CA LEU A 33 -37.32 3.41 -6.69
C LEU A 33 -36.58 2.33 -7.48
N PHE A 34 -37.18 1.82 -8.55
CA PHE A 34 -36.54 0.84 -9.43
C PHE A 34 -35.23 1.36 -10.01
N VAL A 35 -35.27 2.55 -10.63
CA VAL A 35 -34.08 3.19 -11.23
C VAL A 35 -33.04 3.49 -10.17
N LEU A 36 -33.45 4.00 -9.00
CA LEU A 36 -32.53 4.31 -7.91
C LEU A 36 -31.81 3.05 -7.42
N VAL A 37 -32.54 1.97 -7.13
CA VAL A 37 -31.96 0.70 -6.66
C VAL A 37 -31.01 0.13 -7.72
N LEU A 38 -31.40 0.15 -9.00
CA LEU A 38 -30.57 -0.35 -10.09
C LEU A 38 -29.28 0.47 -10.25
N VAL A 39 -29.36 1.80 -10.23
CA VAL A 39 -28.19 2.68 -10.35
C VAL A 39 -27.25 2.51 -9.16
N LEU A 40 -27.79 2.49 -7.93
CA LEU A 40 -26.97 2.33 -6.73
C LEU A 40 -26.28 0.95 -6.68
N THR A 41 -26.99 -0.12 -7.07
CA THR A 41 -26.41 -1.48 -7.09
C THR A 41 -25.34 -1.62 -8.16
N LEU A 42 -25.51 -1.01 -9.33
CA LEU A 42 -24.49 -0.97 -10.38
C LEU A 42 -23.25 -0.15 -9.99
N LEU A 43 -23.44 1.04 -9.40
CA LEU A 43 -22.32 1.85 -8.90
C LEU A 43 -21.57 1.13 -7.77
N ALA A 44 -22.30 0.51 -6.83
CA ALA A 44 -21.70 -0.27 -5.76
C ALA A 44 -20.95 -1.50 -6.30
N CYS A 45 -21.49 -2.17 -7.33
CA CYS A 45 -20.84 -3.29 -8.01
C CYS A 45 -19.54 -2.85 -8.67
N HIS A 46 -19.53 -1.68 -9.33
CA HIS A 46 -18.33 -1.13 -9.95
C HIS A 46 -17.22 -0.87 -8.93
N GLU A 47 -17.53 -0.15 -7.85
CA GLU A 47 -16.58 0.14 -6.77
C GLU A 47 -16.06 -1.13 -6.10
N LEU A 48 -16.95 -2.08 -5.77
CA LEU A 48 -16.54 -3.34 -5.14
C LEU A 48 -15.71 -4.23 -6.07
N LEU A 49 -15.97 -4.22 -7.38
CA LEU A 49 -15.13 -4.94 -8.36
C LEU A 49 -13.72 -4.35 -8.47
N GLN A 50 -13.59 -3.02 -8.36
CA GLN A 50 -12.28 -2.36 -8.34
C GLN A 50 -11.48 -2.73 -7.09
N LEU A 51 -12.12 -2.70 -5.92
CA LEU A 51 -11.53 -3.14 -4.66
C LEU A 51 -11.19 -4.64 -4.69
N ALA A 52 -12.13 -5.46 -5.13
CA ALA A 52 -11.97 -6.91 -5.18
C ALA A 52 -10.81 -7.33 -6.06
N ALA A 53 -10.52 -6.62 -7.17
CA ALA A 53 -9.43 -6.93 -8.09
C ALA A 53 -8.03 -7.02 -7.43
N THR A 54 -7.87 -6.43 -6.24
CA THR A 54 -6.63 -6.54 -5.44
C THR A 54 -6.52 -7.85 -4.65
N ILE A 55 -7.65 -8.53 -4.40
CA ILE A 55 -7.77 -9.74 -3.58
C ILE A 55 -8.00 -10.98 -4.46
N ALA A 56 -8.92 -10.87 -5.42
CA ALA A 56 -9.25 -11.90 -6.40
C ALA A 56 -9.72 -11.20 -7.68
N ARG A 57 -9.51 -11.77 -8.87
CA ARG A 57 -10.04 -11.20 -10.12
C ARG A 57 -11.36 -11.88 -10.49
N PRO A 58 -12.52 -11.50 -9.91
CA PRO A 58 -13.80 -12.13 -10.24
C PRO A 58 -14.22 -11.78 -11.67
N GLY A 59 -15.04 -12.64 -12.27
CA GLY A 59 -15.63 -12.40 -13.58
C GLY A 59 -16.52 -11.16 -13.56
N ARG A 60 -16.01 -10.03 -14.07
CA ARG A 60 -16.71 -8.73 -14.05
C ARG A 60 -18.10 -8.81 -14.66
N TRP A 61 -18.20 -9.42 -15.84
CA TRP A 61 -19.48 -9.61 -16.55
C TRP A 61 -20.50 -10.34 -15.69
N LEU A 62 -20.09 -11.48 -15.11
CA LEU A 62 -20.96 -12.31 -14.31
C LEU A 62 -21.44 -11.58 -13.04
N CYS A 63 -20.59 -10.76 -12.42
CA CYS A 63 -20.97 -9.93 -11.29
C CYS A 63 -22.04 -8.89 -11.67
N TYR A 64 -21.85 -8.16 -12.77
CA TYR A 64 -22.84 -7.17 -13.23
C TYR A 64 -24.18 -7.82 -13.60
N VAL A 65 -24.14 -8.88 -14.40
CA VAL A 65 -25.36 -9.60 -14.81
C VAL A 65 -26.07 -10.20 -13.60
N GLY A 66 -25.33 -10.82 -12.69
CA GLY A 66 -25.89 -11.42 -11.47
C GLY A 66 -26.56 -10.39 -10.57
N VAL A 67 -25.90 -9.25 -10.32
CA VAL A 67 -26.46 -8.17 -9.50
C VAL A 67 -27.70 -7.57 -10.15
N VAL A 68 -27.68 -7.28 -11.46
CA VAL A 68 -28.85 -6.73 -12.18
C VAL A 68 -30.01 -7.72 -12.19
N LEU A 69 -29.74 -8.99 -12.49
CA LEU A 69 -30.78 -10.03 -12.50
C LEU A 69 -31.47 -10.10 -11.13
N LEU A 70 -30.70 -10.19 -10.04
CA LEU A 70 -31.26 -10.30 -8.69
C LEU A 70 -31.94 -9.03 -8.21
N ALA A 71 -31.40 -7.85 -8.52
CA ALA A 71 -32.02 -6.58 -8.15
C ALA A 71 -33.37 -6.36 -8.85
N THR A 72 -33.55 -6.94 -10.04
CA THR A 72 -34.74 -6.73 -10.88
C THR A 72 -35.76 -7.88 -10.82
N VAL A 73 -35.36 -9.09 -10.41
CA VAL A 73 -36.21 -10.30 -10.47
C VAL A 73 -37.53 -10.14 -9.72
N ASN A 74 -37.52 -9.46 -8.57
CA ASN A 74 -38.73 -9.24 -7.76
C ASN A 74 -39.71 -8.23 -8.40
N TRP A 75 -39.25 -7.38 -9.32
CA TRP A 75 -40.12 -6.42 -10.01
C TRP A 75 -40.96 -7.10 -11.12
N ILE A 76 -40.41 -8.14 -11.76
CA ILE A 76 -41.00 -8.77 -12.96
C ILE A 76 -42.41 -9.33 -12.69
N PRO A 77 -42.66 -10.12 -11.62
CA PRO A 77 -44.00 -10.66 -11.35
C PRO A 77 -45.06 -9.56 -11.15
N HIS A 78 -44.70 -8.46 -10.48
CA HIS A 78 -45.61 -7.34 -10.22
C HIS A 78 -45.92 -6.53 -11.49
N VAL A 79 -44.93 -6.34 -12.37
CA VAL A 79 -45.11 -5.68 -13.67
C VAL A 79 -45.97 -6.55 -14.60
N VAL A 80 -45.67 -7.85 -14.68
CA VAL A 80 -46.36 -8.78 -15.59
C VAL A 80 -47.80 -9.05 -15.16
N SER A 81 -48.08 -9.24 -13.86
CA SER A 81 -49.44 -9.49 -13.36
C SER A 81 -50.37 -8.30 -13.63
N ARG A 82 -49.84 -7.08 -13.51
CA ARG A 82 -50.55 -5.82 -13.81
C ARG A 82 -50.77 -5.62 -15.30
N LEU A 83 -49.76 -5.90 -16.15
CA LEU A 83 -49.91 -5.85 -17.61
C LEU A 83 -50.97 -6.84 -18.13
N LYS A 84 -51.12 -8.00 -17.47
CA LYS A 84 -52.13 -9.01 -17.80
C LYS A 84 -53.50 -8.80 -17.14
N GLY A 85 -53.68 -7.70 -16.39
CA GLY A 85 -54.96 -7.38 -15.74
C GLY A 85 -55.36 -8.34 -14.61
N MET A 86 -54.43 -9.08 -14.01
CA MET A 86 -54.68 -10.06 -12.94
C MET A 86 -53.93 -9.65 -11.65
N PRO A 87 -54.37 -8.59 -10.94
CA PRO A 87 -53.62 -8.02 -9.81
C PRO A 87 -53.46 -8.97 -8.61
N GLY A 88 -54.41 -9.88 -8.36
CA GLY A 88 -54.38 -10.82 -7.22
C GLY A 88 -53.54 -12.09 -7.43
N ALA A 89 -53.06 -12.36 -8.65
CA ALA A 89 -52.28 -13.58 -8.94
C ALA A 89 -50.83 -13.51 -8.42
N ALA A 90 -50.35 -12.32 -8.04
CA ALA A 90 -48.99 -12.10 -7.55
C ALA A 90 -48.87 -12.32 -6.02
N GLU A 91 -49.98 -12.46 -5.29
CA GLU A 91 -49.99 -12.03 -3.89
C GLU A 91 -49.44 -13.00 -2.85
N ASN A 92 -49.24 -14.31 -3.07
CA ASN A 92 -48.81 -15.14 -1.93
C ASN A 92 -47.88 -16.34 -2.18
N LEU A 93 -47.51 -16.71 -3.42
CA LEU A 93 -46.83 -18.01 -3.62
C LEU A 93 -45.52 -18.05 -4.43
N VAL A 94 -45.04 -16.95 -5.04
CA VAL A 94 -43.99 -17.11 -6.08
C VAL A 94 -42.79 -16.15 -5.97
N CYS A 95 -42.86 -15.04 -5.22
CA CYS A 95 -41.76 -14.05 -5.21
C CYS A 95 -40.43 -14.60 -4.62
N TRP A 96 -40.50 -15.40 -3.55
CA TRP A 96 -39.32 -16.06 -2.98
C TRP A 96 -38.73 -17.15 -3.89
N GLN A 97 -39.58 -17.82 -4.68
CA GLN A 97 -39.15 -18.85 -5.61
C GLN A 97 -38.38 -18.22 -6.79
N TRP A 98 -38.84 -17.09 -7.32
CA TRP A 98 -38.15 -16.39 -8.40
C TRP A 98 -36.77 -15.88 -7.98
N ILE A 99 -36.65 -15.27 -6.80
CA ILE A 99 -35.35 -14.76 -6.32
C ILE A 99 -34.38 -15.89 -5.97
N THR A 100 -34.85 -16.96 -5.33
CA THR A 100 -34.01 -18.12 -5.02
C THR A 100 -33.59 -18.85 -6.29
N ALA A 101 -34.49 -19.02 -7.27
CA ALA A 101 -34.16 -19.60 -8.57
C ALA A 101 -33.14 -18.75 -9.33
N ALA A 102 -33.31 -17.43 -9.37
CA ALA A 102 -32.34 -16.52 -9.99
C ALA A 102 -30.97 -16.57 -9.30
N PHE A 103 -30.95 -16.65 -7.95
CA PHE A 103 -29.70 -16.76 -7.20
C PHE A 103 -28.99 -18.08 -7.47
N VAL A 104 -29.71 -19.20 -7.46
CA VAL A 104 -29.18 -20.52 -7.80
C VAL A 104 -28.66 -20.54 -9.24
N LEU A 105 -29.36 -19.93 -10.19
CA LEU A 105 -28.91 -19.84 -11.58
C LEU A 105 -27.58 -19.07 -11.70
N VAL A 106 -27.46 -17.92 -11.02
CA VAL A 106 -26.21 -17.14 -11.03
C VAL A 106 -25.08 -17.90 -10.34
N LEU A 107 -25.38 -18.61 -9.25
CA LEU A 107 -24.42 -19.46 -8.55
C LEU A 107 -23.91 -20.57 -9.46
N LEU A 108 -24.80 -21.29 -10.13
CA LEU A 108 -24.44 -22.34 -11.10
C LEU A 108 -23.64 -21.77 -12.27
N ALA A 109 -24.04 -20.62 -12.80
CA ALA A 109 -23.29 -19.93 -13.86
C ALA A 109 -21.87 -19.54 -13.39
N ALA A 110 -21.71 -19.13 -12.13
CA ALA A 110 -20.39 -18.86 -11.54
C ALA A 110 -19.50 -20.09 -11.47
N PHE A 111 -20.06 -21.21 -10.99
CA PHE A 111 -19.33 -22.48 -10.94
C PHE A 111 -18.96 -22.98 -12.34
N LEU A 112 -19.89 -22.94 -13.30
CA LEU A 112 -19.65 -23.38 -14.68
C LEU A 112 -18.62 -22.50 -15.39
N ALA A 113 -18.71 -21.17 -15.23
CA ALA A 113 -17.75 -20.24 -15.81
C ALA A 113 -16.34 -20.48 -15.25
N GLU A 114 -16.20 -20.68 -13.94
CA GLU A 114 -14.90 -20.94 -13.32
C GLU A 114 -14.34 -22.32 -13.70
N MET A 115 -15.19 -23.34 -13.80
CA MET A 115 -14.79 -24.66 -14.33
C MET A 115 -14.29 -24.57 -15.77
N ALA A 116 -14.93 -23.77 -16.62
CA ALA A 116 -14.50 -23.57 -18.01
C ALA A 116 -13.16 -22.82 -18.12
N THR A 117 -12.81 -21.99 -17.14
CA THR A 117 -11.58 -21.19 -17.11
C THR A 117 -10.53 -21.73 -16.13
N PHE A 118 -10.53 -23.03 -15.83
CA PHE A 118 -9.69 -23.62 -14.80
C PHE A 118 -8.19 -23.38 -15.07
N GLN A 119 -7.53 -22.62 -14.18
CA GLN A 119 -6.11 -22.25 -14.30
C GLN A 119 -5.22 -22.84 -13.18
N GLY A 120 -5.79 -23.56 -12.20
CA GLY A 120 -5.05 -24.26 -11.15
C GLY A 120 -5.77 -24.28 -9.79
N PRO A 121 -5.40 -25.21 -8.89
CA PRO A 121 -6.02 -25.32 -7.56
C PRO A 121 -5.62 -24.15 -6.65
N GLY A 122 -6.60 -23.54 -5.97
CA GLY A 122 -6.39 -22.51 -4.92
C GLY A 122 -6.98 -21.13 -5.24
N GLU A 123 -6.78 -20.62 -6.46
CA GLU A 123 -7.27 -19.28 -6.84
C GLU A 123 -8.76 -19.26 -7.25
N SER A 124 -9.26 -20.38 -7.78
CA SER A 124 -10.67 -20.52 -8.19
C SER A 124 -11.64 -20.43 -7.03
N VAL A 125 -11.29 -20.98 -5.86
CA VAL A 125 -12.15 -20.90 -4.66
C VAL A 125 -12.31 -19.45 -4.20
N LYS A 126 -11.22 -18.67 -4.22
CA LYS A 126 -11.26 -17.24 -3.87
C LYS A 126 -12.11 -16.45 -4.86
N ARG A 127 -11.94 -16.67 -6.17
CA ARG A 127 -12.73 -15.99 -7.22
C ARG A 127 -14.21 -16.30 -7.12
N ILE A 128 -14.57 -17.57 -6.92
CA ILE A 128 -15.97 -17.98 -6.70
C ILE A 128 -16.52 -17.34 -5.43
N ALA A 129 -15.81 -17.43 -4.30
CA ALA A 129 -16.27 -16.88 -3.04
C ALA A 129 -16.55 -15.37 -3.12
N VAL A 130 -15.66 -14.61 -3.74
CA VAL A 130 -15.83 -13.16 -3.95
C VAL A 130 -16.98 -12.87 -4.91
N THR A 131 -17.11 -13.63 -6.01
CA THR A 131 -18.21 -13.47 -6.97
C THR A 131 -19.57 -13.71 -6.31
N VAL A 132 -19.70 -14.82 -5.58
CA VAL A 132 -20.93 -15.20 -4.87
C VAL A 132 -21.26 -14.19 -3.78
N TRP A 133 -20.28 -13.78 -2.98
CA TRP A 133 -20.48 -12.77 -1.94
C TRP A 133 -20.95 -11.44 -2.53
N LEU A 134 -20.33 -10.96 -3.60
CA LEU A 134 -20.67 -9.69 -4.23
C LEU A 134 -22.09 -9.72 -4.82
N VAL A 135 -22.42 -10.78 -5.56
CA VAL A 135 -23.75 -10.97 -6.14
C VAL A 135 -24.82 -11.10 -5.05
N ALA A 136 -24.56 -11.88 -4.00
CA ALA A 136 -25.50 -12.03 -2.88
C ALA A 136 -25.70 -10.70 -2.14
N TYR A 137 -24.61 -10.00 -1.81
CA TYR A 137 -24.66 -8.77 -1.03
C TYR A 137 -25.34 -7.63 -1.77
N LEU A 138 -25.00 -7.42 -3.05
CA LEU A 138 -25.53 -6.31 -3.86
C LEU A 138 -26.80 -6.65 -4.64
N GLY A 139 -27.07 -7.92 -4.91
CA GLY A 139 -28.26 -8.36 -5.63
C GLY A 139 -29.41 -8.71 -4.69
N LEU A 140 -29.15 -9.58 -3.71
CA LEU A 140 -30.21 -10.12 -2.84
C LEU A 140 -30.74 -9.06 -1.86
N LEU A 141 -29.86 -8.35 -1.15
CA LEU A 141 -30.31 -7.41 -0.10
C LEU A 141 -31.17 -6.26 -0.64
N PRO A 142 -30.82 -5.58 -1.75
CA PRO A 142 -31.62 -4.47 -2.26
C PRO A 142 -32.95 -4.93 -2.89
N SER A 143 -33.03 -6.17 -3.35
CA SER A 143 -34.28 -6.74 -3.90
C SER A 143 -35.42 -6.82 -2.87
N PHE A 144 -35.10 -6.83 -1.56
CA PHE A 144 -36.10 -6.82 -0.49
C PHE A 144 -36.72 -5.43 -0.30
N LEU A 145 -36.03 -4.36 -0.68
CA LEU A 145 -36.61 -3.01 -0.67
C LEU A 145 -37.78 -2.90 -1.66
N ALA A 146 -37.73 -3.67 -2.76
CA ALA A 146 -38.83 -3.84 -3.69
C ALA A 146 -40.08 -4.39 -2.98
N GLN A 147 -39.90 -5.47 -2.24
CA GLN A 147 -41.00 -6.22 -1.64
C GLN A 147 -41.72 -5.41 -0.56
N LEU A 148 -40.99 -4.57 0.18
CA LEU A 148 -41.59 -3.63 1.14
C LEU A 148 -42.59 -2.67 0.49
N ARG A 149 -42.50 -2.44 -0.82
CA ARG A 149 -43.39 -1.55 -1.54
C ARG A 149 -44.74 -2.19 -1.91
N TRP A 150 -44.81 -3.53 -1.97
CA TRP A 150 -46.01 -4.31 -2.27
C TRP A 150 -46.39 -5.22 -1.10
N LEU A 151 -46.43 -4.65 0.11
CA LEU A 151 -46.96 -5.35 1.29
C LEU A 151 -48.47 -5.57 1.13
N PRO A 152 -48.98 -6.82 1.28
CA PRO A 152 -50.42 -7.08 1.22
C PRO A 152 -51.12 -6.49 2.45
N ASP A 153 -52.23 -5.77 2.22
CA ASP A 153 -53.07 -5.27 3.29
C ASP A 153 -54.05 -6.35 3.76
N ALA A 154 -54.13 -6.54 5.07
CA ALA A 154 -54.90 -7.63 5.66
C ALA A 154 -56.43 -7.45 5.65
N GLU A 155 -57.04 -6.35 5.19
CA GLU A 155 -58.53 -6.35 5.22
C GLU A 155 -59.36 -5.39 4.36
N HIS A 156 -58.87 -4.29 3.76
CA HIS A 156 -59.75 -3.45 2.91
C HIS A 156 -58.97 -2.88 1.72
N TRP A 157 -59.44 -3.19 0.50
CA TRP A 157 -58.99 -2.59 -0.76
C TRP A 157 -59.46 -1.12 -0.86
N ASP A 158 -59.05 -0.27 0.06
CA ASP A 158 -59.16 1.17 -0.12
C ASP A 158 -57.87 1.66 -0.81
N GLU A 159 -57.96 1.94 -2.12
CA GLU A 159 -56.83 2.26 -3.00
C GLU A 159 -55.97 3.45 -2.53
N ARG A 160 -56.45 4.25 -1.56
CA ARG A 160 -55.73 5.38 -0.96
C ARG A 160 -54.98 5.04 0.35
N GLY A 161 -55.34 3.95 1.03
CA GLY A 161 -54.75 3.55 2.32
C GLY A 161 -53.49 2.69 2.18
N SER A 162 -53.45 1.83 1.16
CA SER A 162 -52.39 0.83 0.97
C SER A 162 -50.99 1.42 0.74
N GLY A 163 -50.92 2.53 0.01
CA GLY A 163 -49.65 3.23 -0.26
C GLY A 163 -48.96 3.73 1.00
N ARG A 164 -49.70 4.10 2.06
CA ARG A 164 -49.10 4.69 3.27
C ARG A 164 -48.30 3.69 4.08
N ARG A 165 -48.82 2.48 4.32
CA ARG A 165 -48.12 1.42 5.06
C ARG A 165 -46.86 0.95 4.36
N ALA A 166 -46.93 0.72 3.06
CA ALA A 166 -45.77 0.37 2.24
C ALA A 166 -44.72 1.51 2.21
N THR A 167 -45.16 2.77 2.17
CA THR A 167 -44.27 3.94 2.27
C THR A 167 -43.58 4.00 3.63
N LEU A 168 -44.32 3.75 4.73
CA LEU A 168 -43.80 3.74 6.09
C LEU A 168 -42.81 2.61 6.32
N ALA A 169 -43.11 1.39 5.86
CA ALA A 169 -42.19 0.25 5.97
C ALA A 169 -40.88 0.52 5.22
N LEU A 170 -40.96 1.07 4.01
CA LEU A 170 -39.78 1.48 3.24
C LEU A 170 -39.02 2.64 3.92
N ALA A 171 -39.73 3.62 4.48
CA ALA A 171 -39.14 4.70 5.25
C ALA A 171 -38.41 4.18 6.49
N MET A 172 -39.00 3.24 7.24
CA MET A 172 -38.35 2.62 8.40
C MET A 172 -37.08 1.88 7.99
N ALA A 173 -37.12 1.08 6.92
CA ALA A 173 -35.97 0.33 6.42
C ALA A 173 -34.77 1.23 6.05
N ILE A 174 -35.01 2.47 5.64
CA ILE A 174 -33.95 3.41 5.21
C ILE A 174 -33.55 4.37 6.33
N PHE A 175 -34.52 5.01 7.00
CA PHE A 175 -34.25 6.05 7.99
C PHE A 175 -33.78 5.48 9.34
N VAL A 176 -34.28 4.32 9.78
CA VAL A 176 -33.88 3.76 11.08
C VAL A 176 -32.39 3.41 11.12
N PRO A 177 -31.81 2.69 10.12
CA PRO A 177 -30.36 2.47 10.07
C PRO A 177 -29.58 3.77 9.92
N LYS A 178 -30.10 4.74 9.16
CA LYS A 178 -29.43 6.04 8.97
C LYS A 178 -29.37 6.84 10.27
N CYS A 179 -30.44 6.85 11.04
CA CYS A 179 -30.49 7.47 12.37
C CYS A 179 -29.56 6.76 13.35
N CYS A 180 -29.41 5.43 13.26
CA CYS A 180 -28.42 4.67 14.02
C CYS A 180 -27.00 5.17 13.75
N ASP A 181 -26.61 5.30 12.48
CA ASP A 181 -25.28 5.79 12.09
C ASP A 181 -25.02 7.23 12.59
N ILE A 182 -26.02 8.11 12.45
CA ILE A 182 -25.94 9.51 12.89
C ILE A 182 -25.82 9.58 14.42
N GLY A 183 -26.69 8.87 15.15
CA GLY A 183 -26.66 8.80 16.60
C GLY A 183 -25.34 8.23 17.12
N ALA A 184 -24.84 7.18 16.49
CA ALA A 184 -23.57 6.58 16.86
C ALA A 184 -22.37 7.52 16.63
N TYR A 185 -22.40 8.27 15.53
CA TYR A 185 -21.37 9.27 15.25
C TYR A 185 -21.38 10.41 16.27
N PHE A 186 -22.54 11.01 16.54
CA PHE A 186 -22.62 12.17 17.45
C PHE A 186 -22.35 11.78 18.90
N THR A 187 -23.00 10.73 19.40
CA THR A 187 -22.78 10.28 20.79
C THR A 187 -21.37 9.76 20.98
N GLY A 188 -20.83 9.03 20.00
CA GLY A 188 -19.45 8.56 20.04
C GLY A 188 -18.43 9.70 19.99
N ARG A 189 -18.73 10.81 19.29
CA ARG A 189 -17.85 11.98 19.23
C ARG A 189 -17.87 12.83 20.50
N TYR A 190 -19.04 13.03 21.10
CA TYR A 190 -19.18 13.91 22.28
C TYR A 190 -18.94 13.19 23.61
N PHE A 191 -19.32 11.92 23.71
CA PHE A 191 -19.31 11.16 24.96
C PHE A 191 -18.48 9.87 24.89
N GLY A 192 -17.88 9.55 23.73
CA GLY A 192 -17.12 8.32 23.55
C GLY A 192 -15.84 8.29 24.37
N LYS A 193 -15.81 7.40 25.37
CA LYS A 193 -14.63 7.15 26.21
C LYS A 193 -14.12 5.73 26.04
N HIS A 194 -15.02 4.77 25.85
CA HIS A 194 -14.67 3.35 25.77
C HIS A 194 -14.77 2.85 24.34
N SER A 195 -13.62 2.50 23.74
CA SER A 195 -13.58 1.91 22.41
C SER A 195 -14.22 0.52 22.42
N MET A 196 -15.12 0.25 21.47
CA MET A 196 -15.83 -1.02 21.35
C MET A 196 -14.91 -2.14 20.84
N ALA A 197 -14.15 -1.84 19.80
CA ALA A 197 -13.20 -2.76 19.18
C ALA A 197 -11.97 -1.96 18.76
N PRO A 198 -11.07 -1.61 19.70
CA PRO A 198 -9.94 -0.72 19.42
C PRO A 198 -9.01 -1.26 18.31
N VAL A 199 -9.00 -2.58 18.11
CA VAL A 199 -8.18 -3.26 17.09
C VAL A 199 -8.80 -3.17 15.68
N LEU A 200 -10.12 -3.29 15.55
CA LEU A 200 -10.83 -3.32 14.27
C LEU A 200 -11.35 -1.94 13.84
N SER A 201 -11.76 -1.11 14.81
CA SER A 201 -12.37 0.19 14.56
C SER A 201 -12.11 1.14 15.74
N PRO A 202 -10.90 1.74 15.82
CA PRO A 202 -10.45 2.50 16.99
C PRO A 202 -11.27 3.75 17.32
N ARG A 203 -12.10 4.22 16.38
CA ARG A 203 -12.98 5.39 16.58
C ARG A 203 -14.43 5.03 16.94
N LYS A 204 -14.80 3.74 16.96
CA LYS A 204 -16.16 3.32 17.38
C LYS A 204 -16.16 3.05 18.88
N THR A 205 -17.06 3.71 19.59
CA THR A 205 -17.17 3.62 21.05
C THR A 205 -18.45 2.93 21.49
N TRP A 206 -18.44 2.34 22.69
CA TRP A 206 -19.63 1.74 23.31
C TRP A 206 -20.72 2.79 23.55
N GLU A 207 -20.35 4.01 23.93
CA GLU A 207 -21.31 5.12 24.07
C GLU A 207 -21.87 5.54 22.72
N GLY A 208 -21.06 5.49 21.67
CA GLY A 208 -21.55 5.66 20.29
C GLY A 208 -22.57 4.59 19.95
N ALA A 209 -22.29 3.31 20.19
CA ALA A 209 -23.24 2.25 19.90
C ALA A 209 -24.57 2.40 20.67
N ALA A 210 -24.50 2.76 21.96
CA ALA A 210 -25.69 3.05 22.77
C ALA A 210 -26.48 4.26 22.21
N GLY A 211 -25.79 5.32 21.79
CA GLY A 211 -26.39 6.49 21.16
C GLY A 211 -27.03 6.18 19.80
N GLY A 212 -26.42 5.31 18.99
CA GLY A 212 -26.99 4.83 17.73
C GLY A 212 -28.27 4.01 17.98
N LEU A 213 -28.24 3.11 18.96
CA LEU A 213 -29.42 2.34 19.36
C LEU A 213 -30.56 3.25 19.80
N ALA A 214 -30.30 4.20 20.72
CA ALA A 214 -31.30 5.16 21.19
C ALA A 214 -31.89 6.00 20.03
N ALA A 215 -31.05 6.49 19.11
CA ALA A 215 -31.49 7.25 17.95
C ALA A 215 -32.34 6.41 16.97
N SER A 216 -32.00 5.13 16.79
CA SER A 216 -32.77 4.22 15.94
C SER A 216 -34.15 3.90 16.53
N VAL A 217 -34.24 3.69 17.86
CA VAL A 217 -35.50 3.48 18.58
C VAL A 217 -36.36 4.73 18.51
N ALA A 218 -35.79 5.91 18.76
CA ALA A 218 -36.52 7.18 18.64
C ALA A 218 -37.05 7.41 17.23
N ALA A 219 -36.24 7.15 16.20
CA ALA A 219 -36.67 7.27 14.80
C ALA A 219 -37.80 6.28 14.46
N ALA A 220 -37.72 5.04 14.93
CA ALA A 220 -38.77 4.05 14.76
C ALA A 220 -40.08 4.48 15.44
N LEU A 221 -40.03 4.93 16.69
CA LEU A 221 -41.21 5.42 17.44
C LEU A 221 -41.83 6.67 16.81
N ILE A 222 -41.02 7.57 16.25
CA ILE A 222 -41.52 8.76 15.54
C ILE A 222 -42.23 8.34 14.25
N LEU A 223 -41.62 7.45 13.46
CA LEU A 223 -42.22 6.96 12.22
C LEU A 223 -43.49 6.15 12.48
N GLU A 224 -43.53 5.36 13.56
CA GLU A 224 -44.71 4.65 14.02
C GLU A 224 -45.77 5.63 14.56
N GLY A 225 -45.37 6.69 15.27
CA GLY A 225 -46.30 7.72 15.74
C GLY A 225 -46.97 8.54 14.64
N LEU A 226 -46.44 8.51 13.41
CA LEU A 226 -47.03 9.14 12.22
C LEU A 226 -48.16 8.30 11.60
N ASP A 227 -48.42 7.10 12.11
CA ASP A 227 -49.57 6.25 11.73
C ASP A 227 -50.12 5.52 12.98
N PRO A 228 -51.34 5.80 13.48
CA PRO A 228 -51.85 5.17 14.68
C PRO A 228 -52.18 3.68 14.43
N VAL A 229 -51.17 2.81 14.38
CA VAL A 229 -51.30 1.35 14.38
C VAL A 229 -51.54 0.84 15.81
N ARG A 230 -52.45 1.49 16.55
CA ARG A 230 -52.99 1.00 17.83
C ARG A 230 -54.37 0.36 17.65
N ALA A 231 -54.54 -0.41 16.57
CA ALA A 231 -55.74 -1.22 16.35
C ALA A 231 -55.46 -2.73 16.40
N TRP A 232 -54.39 -3.16 17.09
CA TRP A 232 -54.16 -4.59 17.38
C TRP A 232 -53.85 -4.82 18.86
N ALA A 233 -54.77 -4.35 19.72
CA ALA A 233 -54.87 -4.75 21.11
C ALA A 233 -56.34 -4.58 21.56
N GLY A 234 -57.27 -5.30 20.93
CA GLY A 234 -58.69 -5.03 21.19
C GLY A 234 -59.74 -5.95 20.57
N THR A 235 -59.44 -7.22 20.27
CA THR A 235 -60.49 -8.23 20.04
C THR A 235 -60.45 -9.27 21.16
N ARG A 236 -60.87 -8.83 22.35
CA ARG A 236 -61.47 -9.75 23.32
C ARG A 236 -62.85 -10.12 22.81
N HIS A 237 -63.16 -11.42 22.83
CA HIS A 237 -64.52 -11.95 22.80
C HIS A 237 -65.47 -11.15 23.71
N SER A 238 -66.58 -10.68 23.16
CA SER A 238 -67.90 -10.68 23.82
C SER A 238 -68.98 -10.28 22.81
N GLY A 239 -70.13 -10.93 22.92
CA GLY A 239 -71.20 -10.92 21.94
C GLY A 239 -72.15 -9.72 22.01
N HIS A 240 -73.23 -9.90 21.26
CA HIS A 240 -74.42 -9.08 21.10
C HIS A 240 -74.75 -8.06 22.21
N ALA A 241 -75.08 -6.82 21.82
CA ALA A 241 -76.42 -6.23 21.92
C ALA A 241 -76.43 -4.69 21.74
N GLY A 242 -77.39 -4.19 20.96
CA GLY A 242 -78.23 -3.04 21.40
C GLY A 242 -77.83 -1.59 21.10
N ARG A 243 -78.38 -1.05 20.00
CA ARG A 243 -79.14 0.23 19.83
C ARG A 243 -78.62 1.60 20.34
N SER A 244 -78.90 2.58 19.45
CA SER A 244 -79.17 4.04 19.63
C SER A 244 -77.96 4.95 19.90
N GLY A 245 -77.81 6.16 19.35
CA GLY A 245 -78.57 7.04 18.45
C GLY A 245 -77.96 8.45 18.53
N GLY A 246 -78.14 9.30 17.50
CA GLY A 246 -77.95 10.77 17.60
C GLY A 246 -76.82 11.40 16.75
N ILE A 247 -77.20 12.38 15.92
CA ILE A 247 -76.37 13.23 15.04
C ILE A 247 -76.19 14.66 15.68
N PRO A 248 -75.63 15.70 15.03
CA PRO A 248 -74.32 16.36 15.27
C PRO A 248 -74.44 17.84 15.76
N ASP A 249 -73.33 18.59 15.91
CA ASP A 249 -73.09 19.87 15.19
C ASP A 249 -71.85 20.73 15.63
N GLN A 250 -71.32 21.47 14.63
CA GLN A 250 -70.70 22.84 14.63
C GLN A 250 -69.38 23.13 15.42
N ALA A 251 -68.46 24.02 15.03
CA ALA A 251 -68.40 25.20 14.14
C ALA A 251 -66.91 25.52 13.72
N ARG A 252 -66.60 26.00 12.49
CA ARG A 252 -66.18 27.38 12.05
C ARG A 252 -65.08 28.08 12.89
N LEU A 253 -64.06 28.83 12.41
CA LEU A 253 -63.62 29.43 11.12
C LEU A 253 -62.16 29.98 11.30
N PRO A 254 -61.48 30.48 10.23
CA PRO A 254 -60.06 30.86 10.15
C PRO A 254 -59.78 32.38 9.97
N ALA A 255 -58.50 32.81 10.02
CA ALA A 255 -57.95 34.03 9.35
C ALA A 255 -56.41 34.05 9.46
N LYS A 256 -55.64 33.99 8.36
CA LYS A 256 -55.13 35.09 7.48
C LYS A 256 -54.11 36.03 8.12
N GLY A 257 -52.97 36.19 7.45
CA GLY A 257 -51.98 37.24 7.71
C GLY A 257 -50.77 37.14 6.77
N CYS A 258 -50.92 37.66 5.56
CA CYS A 258 -49.88 37.86 4.55
C CYS A 258 -49.23 39.24 4.77
N LEU A 259 -47.93 39.42 4.51
CA LEU A 259 -47.40 40.65 3.92
C LEU A 259 -45.93 40.48 3.47
N ALA A 260 -45.70 40.93 2.24
CA ALA A 260 -44.47 40.92 1.48
C ALA A 260 -43.67 42.22 1.68
N GLY A 261 -42.42 42.25 1.18
CA GLY A 261 -41.91 43.48 0.56
C GLY A 261 -40.42 43.82 0.73
N HIS A 262 -39.72 43.73 -0.40
CA HIS A 262 -38.73 44.69 -0.92
C HIS A 262 -37.22 44.50 -0.71
N ALA A 263 -36.56 44.58 -1.87
CA ALA A 263 -35.14 44.63 -2.15
C ALA A 263 -34.71 46.07 -2.51
N ARG A 264 -33.45 46.45 -2.21
CA ARG A 264 -32.42 46.91 -3.18
C ARG A 264 -31.19 47.57 -2.52
N LEU A 265 -30.02 47.14 -3.01
CA LEU A 265 -28.80 47.88 -3.42
C LEU A 265 -28.14 48.91 -2.47
N TRP A 266 -26.81 48.78 -2.33
CA TRP A 266 -25.84 49.90 -2.42
C TRP A 266 -24.44 49.41 -2.87
N TRP A 267 -23.63 50.34 -3.37
CA TRP A 267 -22.55 50.23 -4.38
C TRP A 267 -21.14 50.49 -3.76
N ARG A 268 -20.06 50.06 -4.45
CA ARG A 268 -18.69 50.69 -4.63
C ARG A 268 -17.42 50.04 -4.00
N SER A 269 -16.73 49.26 -4.86
CA SER A 269 -15.32 49.36 -5.32
C SER A 269 -14.21 50.00 -4.47
N ARG A 270 -13.03 49.34 -4.37
CA ARG A 270 -11.72 49.88 -4.82
C ARG A 270 -10.62 48.81 -4.94
N CYS A 271 -9.86 48.89 -6.04
CA CYS A 271 -8.59 48.21 -6.33
C CYS A 271 -7.37 49.06 -5.90
N ARG A 272 -6.23 48.38 -5.64
CA ARG A 272 -4.79 48.71 -5.81
C ARG A 272 -4.00 47.89 -4.75
N GLY A 273 -2.88 47.21 -4.99
CA GLY A 273 -1.92 47.16 -6.10
C GLY A 273 -0.47 47.16 -5.55
N PHE A 274 0.36 46.20 -6.01
CA PHE A 274 1.85 46.12 -6.00
C PHE A 274 2.61 45.71 -4.72
N HIS A 275 3.77 45.03 -4.72
CA HIS A 275 4.92 45.00 -5.66
C HIS A 275 5.72 43.66 -5.58
N PHE A 276 6.29 43.23 -6.72
CA PHE A 276 7.36 42.22 -6.85
C PHE A 276 8.75 42.92 -6.83
N VAL A 277 9.78 42.27 -6.29
CA VAL A 277 11.18 42.72 -6.34
C VAL A 277 12.02 41.65 -7.06
N CYS A 278 12.69 42.09 -8.13
CA CYS A 278 13.73 41.40 -8.88
C CYS A 278 15.07 42.04 -8.50
N GLY A 279 16.08 41.22 -8.19
CA GLY A 279 17.42 41.66 -7.82
C GLY A 279 18.48 40.93 -8.62
N SER A 280 19.16 41.67 -9.48
CA SER A 280 20.37 41.34 -10.25
C SER A 280 21.66 41.52 -9.42
N ARG A 281 22.70 40.73 -9.73
CA ARG A 281 24.18 40.88 -9.52
C ARG A 281 24.74 39.48 -9.23
N GLY A 282 25.86 38.98 -9.73
CA GLY A 282 26.95 39.47 -10.58
C GLY A 282 28.00 38.35 -10.58
N LEU A 283 28.63 38.09 -11.73
CA LEU A 283 29.76 37.17 -11.89
C LEU A 283 30.96 37.64 -11.05
N PHE A 284 31.69 36.69 -10.45
CA PHE A 284 33.07 36.89 -9.99
C PHE A 284 33.86 35.62 -10.31
N TRP A 285 34.78 35.71 -11.27
CA TRP A 285 35.83 34.74 -11.52
C TRP A 285 37.08 35.25 -10.82
N ILE A 286 37.73 34.40 -10.01
CA ILE A 286 39.05 34.66 -9.44
C ILE A 286 40.02 33.84 -10.28
N ASP A 287 40.85 34.52 -11.06
CA ASP A 287 42.03 33.95 -11.70
C ASP A 287 43.08 33.58 -10.64
N SER A 288 43.67 32.39 -10.77
CA SER A 288 44.91 31.99 -10.10
C SER A 288 45.85 31.37 -11.15
N PRO A 289 47.18 31.48 -10.96
CA PRO A 289 48.14 31.61 -12.06
C PRO A 289 48.54 30.29 -12.72
N MET A 290 49.03 30.43 -13.95
CA MET A 290 49.48 29.41 -14.91
C MET A 290 50.42 28.35 -14.31
N SER A 291 49.99 27.09 -14.32
CA SER A 291 50.86 25.91 -14.35
C SER A 291 51.28 25.64 -15.79
N SER A 292 52.50 25.18 -16.02
CA SER A 292 52.97 24.72 -17.33
C SER A 292 52.03 23.69 -17.94
N ASP A 293 51.62 23.89 -19.18
CA ASP A 293 50.81 22.92 -19.93
C ASP A 293 51.72 21.80 -20.45
N ALA A 294 51.55 20.57 -19.94
CA ALA A 294 52.13 19.38 -20.53
C ALA A 294 51.27 18.87 -21.68
N THR A 295 51.95 18.29 -22.68
CA THR A 295 51.31 17.55 -23.77
C THR A 295 51.79 16.11 -23.75
N LEU A 296 50.86 15.16 -23.57
CA LEU A 296 51.12 13.72 -23.63
C LEU A 296 50.45 13.11 -24.86
N THR A 297 51.16 12.24 -25.58
CA THR A 297 50.63 11.51 -26.73
C THR A 297 50.61 10.01 -26.43
N LEU A 298 49.42 9.42 -26.45
CA LEU A 298 49.18 7.99 -26.29
C LEU A 298 48.86 7.34 -27.64
N THR A 299 49.60 6.29 -27.99
CA THR A 299 49.34 5.45 -29.16
C THR A 299 48.63 4.16 -28.77
N LEU A 300 47.49 3.89 -29.42
CA LEU A 300 46.69 2.67 -29.27
C LEU A 300 47.15 1.58 -30.25
N ASP A 301 46.97 0.31 -29.87
CA ASP A 301 47.52 -0.82 -30.61
C ASP A 301 46.71 -1.12 -31.89
N SER A 302 45.42 -0.79 -31.90
CA SER A 302 44.54 -1.00 -33.06
C SER A 302 43.45 0.07 -33.20
N ARG A 303 42.89 0.21 -34.41
CA ARG A 303 41.72 1.07 -34.65
C ARG A 303 40.46 0.54 -33.94
N ASP A 304 40.34 -0.77 -33.76
CA ASP A 304 39.19 -1.37 -33.08
C ASP A 304 39.22 -1.08 -31.57
N GLU A 305 40.41 -1.10 -30.96
CA GLU A 305 40.62 -0.65 -29.58
C GLU A 305 40.21 0.83 -29.41
N ALA A 306 40.56 1.69 -30.38
CA ALA A 306 40.18 3.10 -30.35
C ALA A 306 38.67 3.32 -30.35
N VAL A 307 37.93 2.60 -31.21
CA VAL A 307 36.46 2.69 -31.27
C VAL A 307 35.81 2.29 -29.94
N LEU A 308 36.31 1.20 -29.33
CA LEU A 308 35.79 0.70 -28.06
C LEU A 308 36.14 1.62 -26.87
N LEU A 309 37.32 2.23 -26.90
CA LEU A 309 37.83 3.13 -25.86
C LEU A 309 37.19 4.53 -25.92
N PHE A 310 36.82 5.01 -27.12
CA PHE A 310 36.14 6.31 -27.28
C PHE A 310 34.65 6.22 -26.96
N GLY A 311 34.06 5.05 -27.23
CA GLY A 311 32.63 4.82 -27.08
C GLY A 311 31.80 5.53 -28.15
N ASN A 312 30.49 5.28 -28.15
CA ASN A 312 29.60 5.86 -29.16
C ASN A 312 29.63 7.39 -29.11
N ARG A 313 29.89 8.03 -30.26
CA ARG A 313 30.05 9.48 -30.41
C ARG A 313 31.10 10.07 -29.46
N ASP A 314 32.17 9.37 -29.12
CA ASP A 314 33.23 9.81 -28.20
C ASP A 314 32.75 10.12 -26.77
N GLN A 315 31.69 9.45 -26.32
CA GLN A 315 31.10 9.69 -25.01
C GLN A 315 32.07 9.47 -23.84
N TYR A 316 33.03 8.53 -23.96
CA TYR A 316 33.99 8.24 -22.90
C TYR A 316 35.08 9.31 -22.82
N LEU A 317 35.56 9.79 -23.97
CA LEU A 317 36.51 10.89 -24.04
C LEU A 317 35.92 12.18 -23.44
N ARG A 318 34.63 12.45 -23.70
CA ARG A 318 33.94 13.59 -23.08
C ARG A 318 33.88 13.47 -21.56
N LEU A 319 33.56 12.29 -21.03
CA LEU A 319 33.52 12.07 -19.57
C LEU A 319 34.89 12.31 -18.92
N ILE A 320 35.97 11.85 -19.54
CA ILE A 320 37.34 12.03 -19.02
C ILE A 320 37.75 13.50 -19.11
N ARG A 321 37.50 14.15 -20.25
CA ARG A 321 37.77 15.58 -20.46
C ARG A 321 37.05 16.44 -19.42
N ASP A 322 35.76 16.21 -19.23
CA ASP A 322 34.93 17.03 -18.35
C ASP A 322 35.27 16.79 -16.87
N ALA A 323 35.77 15.59 -16.50
CA ALA A 323 36.14 15.25 -15.13
C ALA A 323 37.56 15.72 -14.73
N LEU A 324 38.54 15.62 -15.63
CA LEU A 324 39.94 15.99 -15.35
C LEU A 324 40.28 17.42 -15.80
N GLU A 325 39.38 18.09 -16.52
CA GLU A 325 39.55 19.43 -17.07
C GLU A 325 40.76 19.54 -18.03
N VAL A 326 41.09 18.45 -18.73
CA VAL A 326 42.18 18.35 -19.72
C VAL A 326 41.63 18.37 -21.14
N ARG A 327 42.34 18.95 -22.10
CA ARG A 327 41.96 18.91 -23.50
C ARG A 327 42.41 17.60 -24.13
N ILE A 328 41.48 16.86 -24.74
CA ILE A 328 41.77 15.57 -25.39
C ILE A 328 41.45 15.68 -26.89
N ILE A 329 42.42 15.33 -27.73
CA ILE A 329 42.31 15.28 -29.20
C ILE A 329 42.59 13.85 -29.64
N ALA A 330 41.58 13.18 -30.19
CA ALA A 330 41.73 11.83 -30.75
C ALA A 330 41.79 11.89 -32.28
N ARG A 331 42.83 11.31 -32.89
CA ARG A 331 42.98 11.17 -34.35
C ARG A 331 43.46 9.76 -34.69
N GLY A 332 42.55 8.94 -35.23
CA GLY A 332 42.86 7.56 -35.58
C GLY A 332 43.17 6.73 -34.33
N ASN A 333 44.40 6.23 -34.23
CA ASN A 333 44.91 5.48 -33.07
C ASN A 333 45.77 6.34 -32.12
N VAL A 334 45.80 7.66 -32.30
CA VAL A 334 46.59 8.58 -31.49
C VAL A 334 45.66 9.44 -30.64
N ILE A 335 45.89 9.50 -29.33
CA ILE A 335 45.22 10.39 -28.38
C ILE A 335 46.25 11.38 -27.87
N GLN A 336 45.99 12.67 -28.05
CA GLN A 336 46.81 13.75 -27.51
C GLN A 336 46.06 14.41 -26.35
N ILE A 337 46.72 14.59 -25.22
CA ILE A 337 46.17 15.14 -23.98
C ILE A 337 46.99 16.37 -23.61
N GLU A 338 46.33 17.52 -23.43
CA GLU A 338 46.93 18.81 -23.09
C GLU A 338 46.30 19.35 -21.80
N GLY A 339 47.11 19.84 -20.87
CA GLY A 339 46.65 20.47 -19.63
C GLY A 339 47.73 20.49 -18.54
N PRO A 340 47.35 20.76 -17.27
CA PRO A 340 48.30 20.77 -16.15
C PRO A 340 48.98 19.40 -15.95
N ASP A 341 50.28 19.40 -15.67
CA ASP A 341 51.11 18.19 -15.52
C ASP A 341 50.46 17.08 -14.66
N GLU A 342 49.92 17.44 -13.49
CA GLU A 342 49.26 16.50 -12.58
C GLU A 342 48.01 15.85 -13.21
N ARG A 343 47.19 16.65 -13.91
CA ARG A 343 45.96 16.20 -14.56
C ARG A 343 46.24 15.37 -15.81
N VAL A 344 47.32 15.68 -16.54
CA VAL A 344 47.78 14.88 -17.67
C VAL A 344 48.27 13.50 -17.21
N ALA A 345 49.01 13.44 -16.09
CA ALA A 345 49.44 12.18 -15.48
C ALA A 345 48.28 11.35 -14.90
N GLU A 346 47.23 12.00 -14.38
CA GLU A 346 45.98 11.32 -14.02
C GLU A 346 45.26 10.75 -15.25
N ALA A 347 45.16 11.51 -16.33
CA ALA A 347 44.53 11.06 -17.56
C ALA A 347 45.25 9.83 -18.16
N GLU A 348 46.58 9.82 -18.13
CA GLU A 348 47.38 8.65 -18.54
C GLU A 348 47.01 7.39 -17.75
N ARG A 349 46.95 7.51 -16.42
CA ARG A 349 46.57 6.40 -15.53
C ARG A 349 45.14 5.90 -15.80
N VAL A 350 44.21 6.81 -16.04
CA VAL A 350 42.82 6.49 -16.43
C VAL A 350 42.80 5.69 -17.73
N PHE A 351 43.50 6.14 -18.77
CA PHE A 351 43.56 5.42 -20.04
C PHE A 351 44.22 4.05 -19.91
N ALA A 352 45.31 3.93 -19.15
CA ALA A 352 45.97 2.65 -18.90
C ALA A 352 45.03 1.64 -18.22
N GLN A 353 44.22 2.08 -17.24
CA GLN A 353 43.29 1.22 -16.54
C GLN A 353 42.08 0.82 -17.42
N LEU A 354 41.56 1.75 -18.23
CA LEU A 354 40.49 1.44 -19.17
C LEU A 354 40.92 0.44 -20.24
N ARG A 355 42.17 0.52 -20.72
CA ARG A 355 42.75 -0.48 -21.64
C ARG A 355 42.81 -1.86 -21.01
N LYS A 356 43.26 -1.97 -19.75
CA LYS A 356 43.25 -3.25 -19.01
C LYS A 356 41.84 -3.83 -18.87
N MET A 357 40.85 -3.00 -18.55
CA MET A 357 39.45 -3.44 -18.46
C MET A 357 38.91 -3.92 -19.80
N LEU A 358 39.22 -3.19 -20.88
CA LEU A 358 38.80 -3.53 -22.23
C LEU A 358 39.39 -4.86 -22.71
N GLN A 359 40.67 -5.12 -22.43
CA GLN A 359 41.34 -6.39 -22.76
C GLN A 359 40.70 -7.60 -22.07
N HIS A 360 40.18 -7.44 -20.84
CA HIS A 360 39.58 -8.54 -20.08
C HIS A 360 38.07 -8.72 -20.32
N GLN A 361 37.32 -7.63 -20.47
CA GLN A 361 35.85 -7.67 -20.54
C GLN A 361 35.31 -7.54 -21.96
N GLY A 362 36.14 -7.10 -22.93
CA GLY A 362 35.76 -6.91 -24.33
C GLY A 362 34.81 -5.74 -24.60
N ARG A 363 34.33 -5.05 -23.55
CA ARG A 363 33.44 -3.87 -23.66
C ARG A 363 33.63 -2.92 -22.48
N LEU A 364 33.34 -1.65 -22.71
CA LEU A 364 33.32 -0.59 -21.68
C LEU A 364 31.93 0.04 -21.63
N THR A 365 31.48 0.43 -20.43
CA THR A 365 30.26 1.21 -20.19
C THR A 365 30.58 2.61 -19.66
N PRO A 366 29.65 3.59 -19.75
CA PRO A 366 29.87 4.92 -19.17
C PRO A 366 30.15 4.92 -17.66
N GLU A 367 29.64 3.91 -16.95
CA GLU A 367 29.82 3.76 -15.50
C GLU A 367 31.20 3.22 -15.16
N ASP A 368 31.79 2.36 -16.01
CA ASP A 368 33.19 1.91 -15.89
C ASP A 368 34.16 3.10 -16.01
N VAL A 369 33.89 4.04 -16.92
CA VAL A 369 34.73 5.24 -17.09
C VAL A 369 34.67 6.14 -15.86
N ARG A 370 33.47 6.39 -15.32
CA ARG A 370 33.30 7.16 -14.06
C ARG A 370 34.00 6.48 -12.89
N THR A 371 33.95 5.16 -12.84
CA THR A 371 34.60 4.35 -11.82
C THR A 371 36.12 4.53 -11.83
N VAL A 372 36.74 4.44 -13.01
CA VAL A 372 38.19 4.61 -13.14
C VAL A 372 38.60 6.03 -12.78
N LEU A 373 37.81 7.04 -13.17
CA LEU A 373 38.04 8.44 -12.79
C LEU A 373 38.00 8.64 -11.26
N GLU A 374 37.04 8.03 -10.58
CA GLU A 374 36.95 8.09 -9.10
C GLU A 374 38.15 7.43 -8.40
N ILE A 375 38.59 6.26 -8.88
CA ILE A 375 39.69 5.51 -8.28
C ILE A 375 41.02 6.23 -8.47
N VAL A 376 41.29 6.71 -9.69
CA VAL A 376 42.55 7.43 -10.00
C VAL A 376 42.59 8.77 -9.27
N GLY A 377 41.47 9.49 -9.17
CA GLY A 377 41.38 10.75 -8.42
C GLY A 377 41.55 10.61 -6.91
N GLN A 378 41.40 9.41 -6.34
CA GLN A 378 41.65 9.14 -4.92
C GLN A 378 43.09 8.68 -4.62
N GLY A 379 43.95 8.55 -5.64
CA GLY A 379 45.34 8.12 -5.47
C GLY A 379 45.51 6.67 -4.99
N ASN A 380 44.45 5.86 -5.06
CA ASN A 380 44.41 4.52 -4.50
C ASN A 380 44.66 3.49 -5.62
N GLU A 381 45.91 3.03 -5.77
CA GLU A 381 46.32 2.01 -6.76
C GLU A 381 45.88 0.57 -6.39
N ALA A 382 45.00 0.41 -5.40
CA ALA A 382 44.49 -0.91 -5.03
C ALA A 382 43.80 -1.53 -6.26
N ALA A 383 44.43 -2.57 -6.80
CA ALA A 383 43.96 -3.34 -7.94
C ALA A 383 42.46 -3.59 -7.78
N LEU A 384 41.67 -3.11 -8.75
CA LEU A 384 40.24 -3.40 -8.86
C LEU A 384 40.02 -4.87 -8.48
N PRO A 385 39.30 -5.19 -7.39
CA PRO A 385 39.04 -6.56 -7.02
C PRO A 385 38.29 -7.23 -8.18
N GLN A 386 39.03 -7.97 -8.99
CA GLN A 386 38.49 -8.71 -10.13
C GLN A 386 37.47 -9.70 -9.58
N GLY A 387 36.26 -9.72 -10.15
CA GLY A 387 35.19 -10.66 -9.77
C GLY A 387 34.17 -10.14 -8.74
N LEU A 388 34.22 -8.86 -8.39
CA LEU A 388 33.35 -8.26 -7.36
C LEU A 388 32.18 -7.44 -7.91
N THR A 389 32.00 -7.44 -9.23
CA THR A 389 30.89 -6.77 -9.92
C THR A 389 29.75 -7.76 -10.12
N PHE A 390 28.64 -7.58 -9.40
CA PHE A 390 27.39 -8.28 -9.74
C PHE A 390 26.77 -7.55 -10.92
N VAL A 391 26.52 -8.29 -12.00
CA VAL A 391 25.80 -7.78 -13.18
C VAL A 391 24.38 -8.29 -13.09
N GLU A 392 23.40 -7.39 -12.98
CA GLU A 392 22.07 -7.66 -13.54
C GLU A 392 21.28 -6.37 -13.84
N GLY A 393 20.70 -6.32 -15.03
CA GLY A 393 19.96 -5.14 -15.52
C GLY A 393 20.84 -3.89 -15.71
N SER A 394 20.31 -2.72 -15.34
CA SER A 394 20.95 -1.41 -15.50
C SER A 394 21.75 -0.93 -14.27
N ARG A 395 22.02 -1.76 -13.26
CA ARG A 395 22.77 -1.35 -12.05
C ARG A 395 23.82 -2.38 -11.64
N HIS A 396 25.08 -1.92 -11.57
CA HIS A 396 26.20 -2.71 -11.09
C HIS A 396 26.37 -2.54 -9.56
N VAL A 397 26.19 -3.62 -8.80
CA VAL A 397 26.51 -3.63 -7.37
C VAL A 397 27.97 -4.03 -7.21
N ARG A 398 28.80 -3.08 -6.75
CA ARG A 398 30.22 -3.28 -6.47
C ARG A 398 30.61 -2.60 -5.15
N PRO A 399 31.56 -3.15 -4.39
CA PRO A 399 32.14 -2.44 -3.25
C PRO A 399 32.79 -1.15 -3.74
N ARG A 400 32.58 -0.07 -3.00
CA ARG A 400 33.08 1.27 -3.32
C ARG A 400 34.26 1.68 -2.45
N THR A 401 34.51 0.96 -1.37
CA THR A 401 35.61 1.21 -0.43
C THR A 401 36.37 -0.08 -0.16
N ASP A 402 37.61 0.05 0.32
CA ASP A 402 38.44 -1.10 0.67
C ASP A 402 37.83 -1.92 1.81
N GLY A 403 37.16 -1.27 2.77
CA GLY A 403 36.42 -1.95 3.84
C GLY A 403 35.28 -2.81 3.30
N GLN A 404 34.48 -2.27 2.38
CA GLN A 404 33.45 -3.02 1.68
C GLN A 404 34.03 -4.18 0.85
N ALA A 405 35.17 -3.98 0.18
CA ALA A 405 35.83 -5.04 -0.58
C ALA A 405 36.30 -6.19 0.32
N ARG A 406 36.90 -5.87 1.48
CA ARG A 406 37.27 -6.86 2.51
C ARG A 406 36.04 -7.60 3.02
N TYR A 407 34.95 -6.89 3.28
CA TYR A 407 33.70 -7.49 3.75
C TYR A 407 33.15 -8.51 2.74
N VAL A 408 33.13 -8.15 1.46
CA VAL A 408 32.61 -9.06 0.45
C VAL A 408 33.51 -10.28 0.24
N ARG A 409 34.84 -10.10 0.30
CA ARG A 409 35.78 -11.24 0.28
C ARG A 409 35.52 -12.20 1.44
N ALA A 410 35.37 -11.66 2.66
CA ALA A 410 35.08 -12.44 3.86
C ALA A 410 33.81 -13.30 3.71
N MET A 411 32.73 -12.74 3.15
CA MET A 411 31.48 -13.48 2.94
C MET A 411 31.61 -14.65 1.94
N ARG A 412 32.55 -14.60 0.99
CA ARG A 412 32.79 -15.69 0.03
C ARG A 412 33.63 -16.80 0.65
N GLU A 413 34.68 -16.42 1.38
CA GLU A 413 35.70 -17.34 1.89
C GLU A 413 35.33 -17.98 3.23
N SER A 414 34.53 -17.31 4.06
CA SER A 414 34.16 -17.77 5.40
C SER A 414 32.75 -18.34 5.45
N ASP A 415 32.50 -19.21 6.42
CA ASP A 415 31.19 -19.84 6.63
C ASP A 415 30.30 -19.00 7.55
N LEU A 416 30.90 -18.30 8.50
CA LEU A 416 30.25 -17.25 9.29
C LEU A 416 30.99 -15.93 9.08
N THR A 417 30.26 -14.87 8.72
CA THR A 417 30.80 -13.50 8.69
C THR A 417 30.02 -12.62 9.65
N LEU A 418 30.72 -11.99 10.60
CA LEU A 418 30.18 -10.98 11.50
C LEU A 418 30.65 -9.60 11.02
N CYS A 419 29.72 -8.74 10.60
CA CYS A 419 30.01 -7.39 10.14
C CYS A 419 29.44 -6.35 11.11
N ILE A 420 30.32 -5.50 11.63
CA ILE A 420 29.97 -4.40 12.52
C ILE A 420 30.29 -3.09 11.81
N GLY A 421 29.36 -2.16 11.76
CA GLY A 421 29.65 -0.81 11.30
C GLY A 421 28.45 0.12 11.35
N PRO A 422 28.65 1.43 11.15
CA PRO A 422 27.59 2.42 11.25
C PRO A 422 26.52 2.26 10.15
N GLY A 423 25.37 2.92 10.33
CA GLY A 423 24.33 2.97 9.31
C GLY A 423 24.82 3.63 8.01
N GLY A 424 24.54 3.01 6.86
CA GLY A 424 24.89 3.56 5.55
C GLY A 424 26.26 3.13 4.98
N THR A 425 26.96 2.21 5.64
CA THR A 425 28.17 1.56 5.10
C THR A 425 27.89 0.44 4.08
N GLY A 426 26.61 0.16 3.80
CA GLY A 426 26.20 -0.87 2.85
C GLY A 426 26.26 -2.31 3.39
N LYS A 427 26.49 -2.54 4.69
CA LYS A 427 26.59 -3.89 5.30
C LYS A 427 25.46 -4.84 4.89
N THR A 428 24.20 -4.48 5.14
CA THR A 428 23.05 -5.34 4.81
C THR A 428 22.86 -5.46 3.30
N PHE A 429 23.04 -4.37 2.55
CA PHE A 429 22.90 -4.35 1.10
C PHE A 429 23.91 -5.27 0.40
N LEU A 430 25.19 -5.20 0.77
CA LEU A 430 26.24 -6.07 0.20
C LEU A 430 26.04 -7.53 0.59
N ALA A 431 25.52 -7.81 1.78
CA ALA A 431 25.18 -9.17 2.21
C ALA A 431 24.08 -9.79 1.33
N VAL A 432 23.01 -9.05 1.08
CA VAL A 432 21.92 -9.49 0.20
C VAL A 432 22.44 -9.68 -1.23
N ALA A 433 23.32 -8.79 -1.73
CA ALA A 433 23.93 -8.92 -3.06
C ALA A 433 24.71 -10.23 -3.23
N ILE A 434 25.53 -10.57 -2.24
CA ILE A 434 26.26 -11.85 -2.22
C ILE A 434 25.31 -13.04 -2.18
N ALA A 435 24.26 -12.99 -1.34
CA ALA A 435 23.29 -14.08 -1.22
C ALA A 435 22.56 -14.33 -2.55
N VAL A 436 22.07 -13.27 -3.20
CA VAL A 436 21.39 -13.35 -4.51
C VAL A 436 22.34 -13.92 -5.56
N SER A 437 23.61 -13.50 -5.57
CA SER A 437 24.59 -14.05 -6.51
C SER A 437 24.87 -15.53 -6.27
N MET A 438 24.99 -15.96 -5.02
CA MET A 438 25.22 -17.38 -4.69
C MET A 438 24.02 -18.22 -5.09
N LEU A 439 22.80 -17.70 -4.94
CA LEU A 439 21.58 -18.36 -5.38
C LEU A 439 21.55 -18.52 -6.91
N ARG A 440 21.87 -17.47 -7.66
CA ARG A 440 21.90 -17.51 -9.13
C ARG A 440 22.99 -18.41 -9.70
N GLN A 441 24.14 -18.47 -9.04
CA GLN A 441 25.24 -19.37 -9.41
C GLN A 441 24.99 -20.81 -8.93
N ALA A 442 23.79 -21.11 -8.41
CA ALA A 442 23.40 -22.41 -7.87
C ALA A 442 24.33 -22.95 -6.77
N GLN A 443 25.08 -22.07 -6.10
CA GLN A 443 25.93 -22.44 -4.95
C GLN A 443 25.08 -22.72 -3.72
N VAL A 444 23.96 -22.01 -3.59
CA VAL A 444 22.93 -22.24 -2.58
C VAL A 444 21.57 -22.38 -3.24
N LYS A 445 20.64 -23.04 -2.56
CA LYS A 445 19.26 -23.24 -3.00
C LYS A 445 18.27 -22.29 -2.36
N LYS A 446 18.66 -21.64 -1.26
CA LYS A 446 17.76 -20.85 -0.43
C LYS A 446 18.45 -19.61 0.16
N ILE A 447 17.71 -18.52 0.31
CA ILE A 447 18.11 -17.34 1.07
C ILE A 447 17.13 -17.17 2.22
N ALA A 448 17.63 -17.02 3.44
CA ALA A 448 16.83 -16.73 4.62
C ALA A 448 17.28 -15.39 5.22
N LEU A 449 16.46 -14.36 5.10
CA LEU A 449 16.69 -13.05 5.68
C LEU A 449 15.95 -12.97 7.02
N VAL A 450 16.68 -12.66 8.07
CA VAL A 450 16.21 -12.73 9.44
C VAL A 450 16.44 -11.40 10.13
N ARG A 451 15.43 -10.88 10.82
CA ARG A 451 15.55 -9.67 11.64
C ARG A 451 14.96 -9.91 13.03
N PRO A 452 15.60 -9.49 14.13
CA PRO A 452 14.99 -9.54 15.45
C PRO A 452 13.82 -8.56 15.51
N ALA A 453 12.70 -9.00 16.08
CA ALA A 453 11.61 -8.10 16.42
C ALA A 453 12.03 -7.33 17.67
N VAL A 454 12.39 -6.05 17.51
CA VAL A 454 12.63 -5.15 18.62
C VAL A 454 11.66 -3.99 18.55
N GLU A 455 11.07 -3.68 19.71
CA GLU A 455 10.11 -2.61 19.88
C GLU A 455 10.86 -1.28 19.79
N ALA A 456 11.06 -0.79 18.56
CA ALA A 456 11.65 0.53 18.30
C ALA A 456 10.63 1.61 18.70
N GLY A 457 10.46 1.86 20.00
CA GLY A 457 9.66 2.93 20.55
C GLY A 457 8.12 2.75 20.51
N GLU A 458 7.60 1.81 19.71
CA GLU A 458 6.17 1.47 19.67
C GLU A 458 5.97 -0.02 19.97
N ARG A 459 5.05 -0.36 20.90
CA ARG A 459 4.77 -1.78 21.19
C ARG A 459 4.22 -2.42 19.93
N LEU A 460 4.79 -3.56 19.51
CA LEU A 460 4.36 -4.33 18.34
C LEU A 460 2.84 -4.63 18.36
N GLY A 461 2.23 -4.62 19.55
CA GLY A 461 0.80 -4.74 19.77
C GLY A 461 -0.10 -3.65 19.16
N PHE A 462 0.41 -2.45 18.83
CA PHE A 462 -0.41 -1.30 18.39
C PHE A 462 -0.72 -1.23 16.90
N LEU A 463 0.04 -1.92 16.03
CA LEU A 463 -0.27 -1.97 14.60
C LEU A 463 -1.50 -2.87 14.38
N PRO A 464 -2.60 -2.39 13.77
CA PRO A 464 -3.74 -3.23 13.42
C PRO A 464 -3.38 -4.16 12.26
N GLY A 465 -3.77 -5.44 12.32
CA GLY A 465 -3.46 -6.44 11.29
C GLY A 465 -3.13 -7.82 11.87
N ASP A 466 -2.98 -8.81 10.99
CA ASP A 466 -2.43 -10.13 11.34
C ASP A 466 -0.94 -10.00 11.73
N ILE A 467 -0.37 -11.03 12.36
CA ILE A 467 1.03 -11.01 12.82
C ILE A 467 1.99 -10.68 11.66
N ALA A 468 1.66 -11.16 10.44
CA ALA A 468 2.39 -10.85 9.23
C ALA A 468 2.37 -9.35 8.89
N ALA A 469 1.20 -8.70 8.88
CA ALA A 469 1.05 -7.28 8.60
C ALA A 469 1.73 -6.38 9.64
N LYS A 470 1.81 -6.81 10.91
CA LYS A 470 2.52 -6.08 11.97
C LYS A 470 4.05 -6.17 11.85
N VAL A 471 4.55 -7.29 11.33
CA VAL A 471 5.98 -7.55 11.13
C VAL A 471 6.49 -6.94 9.83
N ASN A 472 5.63 -6.83 8.80
CA ASN A 472 5.99 -6.39 7.46
C ASN A 472 6.74 -5.04 7.38
N PRO A 473 6.40 -3.99 8.16
CA PRO A 473 7.15 -2.73 8.13
C PRO A 473 8.64 -2.88 8.49
N TYR A 474 8.97 -3.76 9.43
CA TYR A 474 10.34 -4.02 9.87
C TYR A 474 11.14 -4.83 8.86
N LEU A 475 10.46 -5.61 8.02
CA LEU A 475 11.08 -6.42 6.99
C LEU A 475 11.23 -5.67 5.66
N ARG A 476 10.53 -4.54 5.49
CA ARG A 476 10.51 -3.76 4.24
C ARG A 476 11.89 -3.36 3.70
N PRO A 477 12.88 -2.92 4.52
CA PRO A 477 14.21 -2.63 3.98
C PRO A 477 14.89 -3.83 3.32
N LEU A 478 14.59 -5.05 3.76
CA LEU A 478 15.11 -6.28 3.16
C LEU A 478 14.41 -6.58 1.82
N PHE A 479 13.11 -6.30 1.71
CA PHE A 479 12.39 -6.37 0.44
C PHE A 479 12.93 -5.36 -0.57
N ASP A 480 13.16 -4.11 -0.15
CA ASP A 480 13.68 -3.05 -1.02
C ASP A 480 15.07 -3.44 -1.55
N ALA A 481 15.95 -3.97 -0.69
CA ALA A 481 17.26 -4.47 -1.10
C ALA A 481 17.19 -5.63 -2.12
N LEU A 482 16.21 -6.53 -2.02
CA LEU A 482 16.00 -7.59 -3.00
C LEU A 482 15.50 -7.04 -4.35
N ASN A 483 14.57 -6.10 -4.33
CA ASN A 483 14.02 -5.47 -5.54
C ASN A 483 15.06 -4.60 -6.26
N ASP A 484 16.10 -4.14 -5.58
CA ASP A 484 17.24 -3.47 -6.21
C ASP A 484 18.16 -4.45 -6.98
N MET A 485 18.03 -5.76 -6.74
CA MET A 485 18.91 -6.80 -7.30
C MET A 485 18.20 -7.81 -8.21
N MET A 486 16.88 -7.89 -8.13
CA MET A 486 16.01 -8.81 -8.85
C MET A 486 14.78 -8.06 -9.33
N GLU A 487 14.22 -8.47 -10.47
CA GLU A 487 12.94 -7.97 -10.93
C GLU A 487 11.84 -8.27 -9.88
N PRO A 488 10.93 -7.33 -9.56
CA PRO A 488 9.94 -7.50 -8.50
C PRO A 488 9.08 -8.76 -8.64
N ASP A 489 8.75 -9.16 -9.88
CA ASP A 489 7.96 -10.37 -10.13
C ASP A 489 8.78 -11.66 -9.98
N GLN A 490 10.11 -11.60 -10.10
CA GLN A 490 10.99 -12.71 -9.74
C GLN A 490 11.09 -12.86 -8.22
N VAL A 491 11.25 -11.74 -7.49
CA VAL A 491 11.27 -11.74 -6.01
C VAL A 491 10.00 -12.40 -5.46
N LYS A 492 8.82 -11.98 -5.94
CA LYS A 492 7.53 -12.58 -5.53
C LYS A 492 7.49 -14.09 -5.76
N ARG A 493 7.87 -14.56 -6.95
CA ARG A 493 7.89 -16.00 -7.27
C ARG A 493 8.83 -16.78 -6.34
N TYR A 494 10.02 -16.25 -6.08
CA TYR A 494 10.97 -16.90 -5.17
C TYR A 494 10.50 -16.92 -3.72
N MET A 495 9.70 -15.93 -3.30
CA MET A 495 9.07 -15.93 -1.99
C MET A 495 7.91 -16.91 -1.90
N GLU A 496 7.05 -16.97 -2.92
CA GLU A 496 5.94 -17.93 -2.99
C GLU A 496 6.41 -19.39 -3.01
N SER A 497 7.60 -19.64 -3.57
CA SER A 497 8.22 -20.97 -3.61
C SER A 497 9.19 -21.25 -2.45
N ASP A 498 9.21 -20.40 -1.41
CA ASP A 498 10.12 -20.50 -0.25
C ASP A 498 11.63 -20.58 -0.60
N ILE A 499 12.04 -20.11 -1.79
CA ILE A 499 13.44 -19.99 -2.18
C ILE A 499 14.07 -18.80 -1.44
N ILE A 500 13.32 -17.70 -1.32
CA ILE A 500 13.70 -16.54 -0.52
C ILE A 500 12.68 -16.42 0.60
N GLU A 501 13.13 -16.49 1.84
CA GLU A 501 12.30 -16.29 3.02
C GLU A 501 12.75 -15.03 3.76
N ILE A 502 11.80 -14.21 4.19
CA ILE A 502 12.05 -13.07 5.08
C ILE A 502 11.24 -13.30 6.36
N VAL A 503 11.91 -13.60 7.46
CA VAL A 503 11.27 -14.09 8.68
C VAL A 503 11.78 -13.40 9.94
N PRO A 504 10.95 -13.25 10.98
CA PRO A 504 11.42 -12.84 12.30
C PRO A 504 12.37 -13.88 12.91
N LEU A 505 13.30 -13.42 13.73
CA LEU A 505 14.24 -14.29 14.46
C LEU A 505 13.58 -15.43 15.25
N ALA A 506 12.37 -15.21 15.78
CA ALA A 506 11.63 -16.23 16.53
C ALA A 506 11.31 -17.49 15.71
N TYR A 507 11.16 -17.35 14.38
CA TYR A 507 10.82 -18.45 13.47
C TYR A 507 12.02 -19.37 13.18
N MET A 508 13.21 -18.98 13.62
CA MET A 508 14.43 -19.78 13.42
C MET A 508 14.51 -20.96 14.40
N ARG A 509 13.75 -20.94 15.50
CA ARG A 509 13.81 -21.97 16.54
C ARG A 509 13.46 -23.35 15.96
N GLY A 510 14.33 -24.33 16.19
CA GLY A 510 14.11 -25.71 15.75
C GLY A 510 14.39 -25.98 14.26
N ARG A 511 14.83 -24.97 13.49
CA ARG A 511 15.20 -25.15 12.08
C ARG A 511 16.66 -25.59 11.91
N THR A 512 16.92 -26.32 10.84
CA THR A 512 18.28 -26.53 10.31
C THR A 512 18.23 -26.18 8.83
N LEU A 513 19.03 -25.20 8.41
CA LEU A 513 19.00 -24.67 7.06
C LEU A 513 20.24 -25.18 6.31
N ASN A 514 20.04 -26.11 5.38
CA ASN A 514 21.09 -26.65 4.50
C ASN A 514 21.11 -25.91 3.16
N GLN A 515 22.28 -25.81 2.55
CA GLN A 515 22.49 -25.17 1.24
C GLN A 515 21.83 -23.79 1.15
N ALA A 516 21.98 -22.97 2.19
CA ALA A 516 21.31 -21.68 2.31
C ALA A 516 22.26 -20.56 2.72
N VAL A 517 22.04 -19.34 2.22
CA VAL A 517 22.62 -18.13 2.83
C VAL A 517 21.63 -17.55 3.83
N ILE A 518 22.06 -17.42 5.08
CA ILE A 518 21.22 -16.98 6.20
C ILE A 518 21.76 -15.64 6.70
N ILE A 519 20.99 -14.57 6.53
CA ILE A 519 21.42 -13.22 6.91
C ILE A 519 20.64 -12.79 8.15
N LEU A 520 21.34 -12.46 9.23
CA LEU A 520 20.76 -11.77 10.38
C LEU A 520 21.07 -10.27 10.29
N ASP A 521 20.04 -9.49 10.00
CA ASP A 521 20.09 -8.03 10.00
C ASP A 521 19.77 -7.49 11.40
N GLU A 522 20.34 -6.34 11.75
CA GLU A 522 20.27 -5.74 13.09
C GLU A 522 20.67 -6.70 14.22
N GLY A 523 21.75 -7.47 14.04
CA GLY A 523 22.22 -8.46 15.00
C GLY A 523 22.53 -7.88 16.39
N GLN A 524 22.82 -6.58 16.51
CA GLN A 524 23.02 -5.92 17.81
C GLN A 524 21.79 -6.01 18.72
N ASN A 525 20.62 -6.15 18.12
CA ASN A 525 19.32 -6.21 18.75
C ASN A 525 18.89 -7.64 19.15
N THR A 526 19.87 -8.55 19.22
CA THR A 526 19.68 -9.92 19.74
C THR A 526 20.27 -10.06 21.14
N THR A 527 19.67 -10.92 21.96
CA THR A 527 20.25 -11.37 23.24
C THR A 527 21.25 -12.51 23.01
N VAL A 528 22.13 -12.77 23.99
CA VAL A 528 23.09 -13.88 23.92
C VAL A 528 22.41 -15.24 23.62
N PRO A 529 21.31 -15.63 24.28
CA PRO A 529 20.62 -16.89 23.95
C PRO A 529 20.04 -16.91 22.54
N GLN A 530 19.52 -15.78 22.05
CA GLN A 530 18.97 -15.66 20.70
C GLN A 530 20.06 -15.78 19.63
N MET A 531 21.22 -15.13 19.84
CA MET A 531 22.37 -15.26 18.94
C MET A 531 22.87 -16.71 18.88
N LYS A 532 23.03 -17.37 20.04
CA LYS A 532 23.40 -18.80 20.10
C LYS A 532 22.36 -19.68 19.39
N MET A 533 21.07 -19.43 19.62
CA MET A 533 19.99 -20.15 18.95
C MET A 533 20.09 -20.00 17.43
N PHE A 534 20.32 -18.79 16.94
CA PHE A 534 20.44 -18.48 15.51
C PHE A 534 21.67 -19.12 14.85
N LEU A 535 22.86 -18.94 15.43
CA LEU A 535 24.10 -19.48 14.85
C LEU A 535 24.07 -21.01 14.75
N THR A 536 23.39 -21.68 15.68
CA THR A 536 23.21 -23.15 15.67
C THR A 536 22.14 -23.66 14.69
N ARG A 537 21.54 -22.80 13.86
CA ARG A 537 20.61 -23.22 12.80
C ARG A 537 21.34 -23.51 11.47
N MET A 538 22.64 -23.24 11.41
CA MET A 538 23.47 -23.51 10.24
C MET A 538 23.50 -25.02 9.94
N GLY A 539 23.15 -25.38 8.72
CA GLY A 539 23.28 -26.74 8.19
C GLY A 539 24.43 -26.87 7.17
N ASN A 540 24.52 -28.01 6.52
CA ASN A 540 25.60 -28.32 5.57
C ASN A 540 25.49 -27.46 4.30
N GLY A 541 26.63 -26.97 3.83
CA GLY A 541 26.72 -26.14 2.61
C GLY A 541 26.03 -24.77 2.74
N SER A 542 25.76 -24.32 3.97
CA SER A 542 25.16 -23.02 4.25
C SER A 542 26.21 -22.00 4.66
N LYS A 543 25.85 -20.72 4.59
CA LYS A 543 26.66 -19.62 5.12
C LYS A 543 25.80 -18.70 5.97
N ILE A 544 26.36 -18.20 7.06
CA ILE A 544 25.70 -17.21 7.92
C ILE A 544 26.41 -15.87 7.78
N ILE A 545 25.62 -14.81 7.61
CA ILE A 545 26.11 -13.43 7.64
C ILE A 545 25.32 -12.69 8.72
N VAL A 546 26.01 -12.14 9.72
CA VAL A 546 25.38 -11.30 10.75
C VAL A 546 25.86 -9.88 10.55
N THR A 547 24.93 -8.94 10.46
CA THR A 547 25.23 -7.51 10.31
C THR A 547 24.65 -6.75 11.49
N GLY A 548 25.32 -5.69 11.93
CA GLY A 548 24.78 -4.84 12.99
C GLY A 548 25.59 -3.57 13.24
N ASP A 549 25.02 -2.70 14.07
CA ASP A 549 25.66 -1.47 14.53
C ASP A 549 25.66 -1.45 16.06
N VAL A 550 26.83 -1.63 16.67
CA VAL A 550 26.97 -1.69 18.14
C VAL A 550 26.63 -0.36 18.84
N THR A 551 26.51 0.75 18.10
CA THR A 551 26.09 2.04 18.66
C THR A 551 24.56 2.16 18.79
N GLN A 552 23.79 1.30 18.10
CA GLN A 552 22.33 1.35 18.02
C GLN A 552 21.69 0.11 18.66
N ILE A 553 21.91 -0.09 19.96
CA ILE A 553 21.34 -1.22 20.72
C ILE A 553 20.00 -0.82 21.34
N ASP A 554 18.92 -1.42 20.85
CA ASP A 554 17.54 -1.17 21.25
C ASP A 554 17.00 -2.22 22.25
N LEU A 555 17.88 -3.03 22.84
CA LEU A 555 17.48 -4.05 23.81
C LEU A 555 16.98 -3.41 25.13
N PRO A 556 15.94 -3.99 25.77
CA PRO A 556 15.50 -3.55 27.09
C PRO A 556 16.66 -3.70 28.11
N LYS A 557 16.94 -2.61 28.83
CA LYS A 557 18.08 -2.53 29.75
C LYS A 557 17.82 -3.37 31.01
N PRO A 558 18.81 -4.12 31.53
CA PRO A 558 20.23 -4.19 31.14
C PRO A 558 20.60 -5.56 30.54
N THR A 559 20.20 -5.85 29.30
CA THR A 559 20.60 -7.11 28.63
C THR A 559 21.82 -6.91 27.74
N ARG A 560 22.82 -7.80 27.84
CA ARG A 560 23.99 -7.81 26.95
C ARG A 560 23.59 -8.19 25.52
N SER A 561 24.09 -7.45 24.53
CA SER A 561 23.92 -7.78 23.11
C SER A 561 24.62 -9.09 22.75
N GLY A 562 23.89 -9.96 22.04
CA GLY A 562 24.38 -11.22 21.51
C GLY A 562 25.44 -11.05 20.42
N LEU A 563 25.37 -9.99 19.61
CA LEU A 563 26.40 -9.71 18.60
C LEU A 563 27.75 -9.37 19.24
N ILE A 564 27.75 -8.51 20.28
CA ILE A 564 28.97 -8.15 21.00
C ILE A 564 29.58 -9.38 21.68
N ASP A 565 28.75 -10.23 22.28
CA ASP A 565 29.21 -11.48 22.91
C ASP A 565 29.76 -12.48 21.87
N ALA A 566 29.11 -12.63 20.71
CA ALA A 566 29.56 -13.49 19.62
C ALA A 566 30.92 -13.06 19.07
N VAL A 567 31.13 -11.76 18.84
CA VAL A 567 32.41 -11.22 18.36
C VAL A 567 33.57 -11.54 19.31
N GLN A 568 33.31 -11.54 20.61
CA GLN A 568 34.33 -11.89 21.60
C GLN A 568 34.60 -13.40 21.65
N ARG A 569 33.56 -14.23 21.56
CA ARG A 569 33.69 -15.70 21.70
C ARG A 569 34.19 -16.40 20.44
N LEU A 570 33.88 -15.86 19.27
CA LEU A 570 34.07 -16.54 17.99
C LEU A 570 35.33 -16.09 17.24
N ARG A 571 36.13 -15.19 17.83
CA ARG A 571 37.31 -14.58 17.18
C ARG A 571 38.36 -15.59 16.74
N ASP A 572 38.58 -16.65 17.52
CA ASP A 572 39.68 -17.60 17.31
C ASP A 572 39.24 -18.89 16.59
N ILE A 573 38.00 -18.94 16.09
CA ILE A 573 37.46 -20.12 15.41
C ILE A 573 37.74 -20.00 13.90
N PRO A 574 38.34 -21.02 13.26
CA PRO A 574 38.60 -20.99 11.83
C PRO A 574 37.31 -20.91 11.00
N HIS A 575 37.40 -20.33 9.80
CA HIS A 575 36.25 -20.08 8.90
C HIS A 575 35.19 -19.10 9.44
N ILE A 576 35.51 -18.35 10.51
CA ILE A 576 34.72 -17.21 10.98
C ILE A 576 35.49 -15.92 10.70
N ALA A 577 34.89 -15.01 9.95
CA ALA A 577 35.44 -13.69 9.69
C ALA A 577 34.70 -12.62 10.48
N ILE A 578 35.45 -11.69 11.08
CA ILE A 578 34.92 -10.51 11.74
C ILE A 578 35.41 -9.28 10.99
N VAL A 579 34.48 -8.47 10.48
CA VAL A 579 34.78 -7.30 9.67
C VAL A 579 34.19 -6.06 10.33
N TYR A 580 35.02 -5.04 10.48
CA TYR A 580 34.62 -3.72 10.97
C TYR A 580 34.60 -2.75 9.80
N LEU A 581 33.45 -2.10 9.60
CA LEU A 581 33.28 -0.96 8.70
C LEU A 581 33.19 0.31 9.53
N ASP A 582 33.78 1.39 9.04
CA ASP A 582 33.83 2.67 9.73
C ASP A 582 33.11 3.78 8.95
N GLU A 583 33.29 5.03 9.36
CA GLU A 583 32.66 6.19 8.71
C GLU A 583 33.18 6.44 7.29
N SER A 584 34.42 6.02 6.97
CA SER A 584 34.99 6.13 5.63
C SER A 584 34.31 5.18 4.64
N ASP A 585 33.68 4.11 5.13
CA ASP A 585 32.90 3.17 4.33
C ASP A 585 31.46 3.66 4.03
N ILE A 586 31.05 4.83 4.54
CA ILE A 586 29.72 5.40 4.33
C ILE A 586 29.62 6.03 2.94
N VAL A 587 28.94 5.34 2.03
CA VAL A 587 28.68 5.86 0.69
C VAL A 587 27.23 6.34 0.59
N ARG A 588 27.04 7.64 0.83
CA ARG A 588 25.75 8.33 0.69
C ARG A 588 25.85 9.40 -0.38
N HIS A 589 24.70 9.81 -0.90
CA HIS A 589 24.63 10.94 -1.83
C HIS A 589 25.29 12.19 -1.20
N PRO A 590 26.10 12.98 -1.93
CA PRO A 590 26.84 14.12 -1.38
C PRO A 590 25.95 15.12 -0.63
N LEU A 591 24.72 15.35 -1.11
CA LEU A 591 23.73 16.18 -0.41
C LEU A 591 23.38 15.65 0.98
N VAL A 592 23.21 14.32 1.13
CA VAL A 592 22.88 13.70 2.42
C VAL A 592 24.04 13.85 3.39
N GLN A 593 25.29 13.70 2.91
CA GLN A 593 26.47 13.97 3.74
C GLN A 593 26.53 15.44 4.21
N ARG A 594 26.23 16.40 3.31
CA ARG A 594 26.14 17.82 3.67
C ARG A 594 25.05 18.10 4.69
N ILE A 595 23.88 17.46 4.55
CA ILE A 595 22.77 17.57 5.52
C ILE A 595 23.19 17.02 6.87
N VAL A 596 23.77 15.81 6.93
CA VAL A 596 24.21 15.21 8.19
C VAL A 596 25.22 16.12 8.92
N ARG A 597 26.23 16.63 8.20
CA ARG A 597 27.21 17.58 8.76
C ARG A 597 26.55 18.83 9.33
N ALA A 598 25.59 19.44 8.61
CA ALA A 598 24.89 20.62 9.08
C ALA A 598 24.11 20.40 10.41
N TYR A 599 23.63 19.18 10.66
CA TYR A 599 22.96 18.83 11.92
C TYR A 599 23.94 18.40 13.03
N GLU A 600 25.16 17.95 12.68
CA GLU A 600 26.20 17.60 13.65
C GLU A 600 26.88 18.84 14.25
N ASP A 601 26.99 19.92 13.46
CA ASP A 601 27.58 21.20 13.88
C ASP A 601 26.77 21.93 14.99
N GLU A 602 25.50 21.57 15.21
CA GLU A 602 24.65 22.14 16.27
C GLU A 602 24.75 21.43 17.63
N LYS A 603 25.48 20.32 17.78
CA LYS A 603 25.68 19.72 19.11
C LYS A 603 26.53 20.67 19.98
N PRO A 604 25.99 21.25 21.07
CA PRO A 604 26.74 22.19 21.87
C PRO A 604 27.93 21.46 22.48
N ARG A 605 29.14 21.98 22.22
CA ARG A 605 30.34 21.63 22.99
C ARG A 605 30.00 21.79 24.47
N ARG A 606 29.72 20.69 25.16
CA ARG A 606 29.66 20.66 26.62
C ARG A 606 31.01 21.20 27.10
N LYS A 607 31.02 22.45 27.57
CA LYS A 607 32.13 22.99 28.35
C LYS A 607 32.34 22.00 29.51
N LYS A 608 33.51 21.38 29.55
CA LYS A 608 34.02 20.79 30.78
C LYS A 608 34.27 21.96 31.72
N GLU A 609 33.43 22.08 32.75
CA GLU A 609 33.79 22.77 33.99
C GLU A 609 34.59 21.81 34.88
#